data_AF-A0A820NJI6-F1
#
_entry.id   AF-A0A820NJI6-F1
#
_cell.length_a   1.000
_cell.length_b   1.000
_cell.length_c   1.000
_cell.angle_alpha   90.00
_cell.angle_beta   90.00
_cell.angle_gamma   90.00
#
_symmetry.space_group_name_H-M   'P 1'
#
loop_
_entity.id
_entity.type
_entity.pdbx_description
1 polymer ?
#
loop_
_entity_poly.entity_id
_entity_poly.type
_entity_poly.pdbx_seq_one_letter_code
_entity_poly.pdbx_strand_id
1 'polypeptide(L)'
;AQNGLYTLVTKGTDENDVNVRIIGSLIRYIFAPDEPENALSVLVHPDTKIVSMTITESGYDLDMNNVDIQHDLKNAEKPKTAFGFIVHGLDARRRANEKPFTVMSCDNVQQNGEVARKCILQFAKGLNNAELVEYIENKVTFPNAMVDRITPATTDAG
;
A
#
# COMPACT_ATOMS: atom_id res chain seq x y z
N ALA A 1 -16.76 -7.84 14.97
CA ALA A 1 -15.64 -8.55 14.32
C ALA A 1 -14.51 -8.75 15.33
N GLN A 2 -13.55 -9.66 15.12
CA GLN A 2 -12.56 -10.19 16.11
C GLN A 2 -11.52 -9.17 16.67
N ASN A 3 -11.84 -7.86 16.74
CA ASN A 3 -10.95 -6.80 17.24
C ASN A 3 -9.58 -6.75 16.54
N GLY A 4 -9.53 -7.11 15.25
CA GLY A 4 -8.28 -7.16 14.47
C GLY A 4 -7.39 -8.36 14.76
N LEU A 5 -7.84 -9.29 15.61
CA LEU A 5 -7.12 -10.53 15.89
C LEU A 5 -7.36 -11.57 14.79
N TYR A 6 -6.33 -12.33 14.45
CA TYR A 6 -6.43 -13.51 13.59
C TYR A 6 -5.46 -14.60 14.03
N THR A 7 -5.73 -15.85 13.64
CA THR A 7 -4.89 -17.00 13.98
C THR A 7 -3.94 -17.33 12.82
N LEU A 8 -2.64 -17.39 13.11
CA LEU A 8 -1.61 -17.88 12.21
C LEU A 8 -1.25 -19.32 12.61
N VAL A 9 -1.44 -20.26 11.68
CA VAL A 9 -0.97 -21.64 11.81
C VAL A 9 0.25 -21.82 10.92
N THR A 10 1.38 -22.21 11.50
CA THR A 10 2.60 -22.57 10.78
C THR A 10 2.77 -24.09 10.83
N LYS A 11 2.88 -24.75 9.68
CA LYS A 11 3.17 -26.18 9.55
C LYS A 11 4.62 -26.34 9.09
N GLY A 12 5.43 -27.08 9.83
CA GLY A 12 6.80 -27.43 9.48
C GLY A 12 6.87 -28.54 8.42
N THR A 13 8.07 -29.06 8.16
CA THR A 13 8.25 -30.18 7.22
C THR A 13 7.75 -31.51 7.77
N ASP A 14 7.66 -31.63 9.10
CA ASP A 14 7.09 -32.79 9.78
C ASP A 14 5.61 -32.56 10.07
N GLU A 15 4.75 -33.57 9.86
CA GLU A 15 3.30 -33.46 10.03
C GLU A 15 2.87 -33.07 11.46
N ASN A 16 3.70 -33.34 12.45
CA ASN A 16 3.45 -33.00 13.86
C ASN A 16 4.01 -31.62 14.28
N ASP A 17 4.78 -30.94 13.41
CA ASP A 17 5.33 -29.62 13.70
C ASP A 17 4.31 -28.54 13.33
N VAL A 18 3.34 -28.32 14.21
CA VAL A 18 2.29 -27.31 14.03
C VAL A 18 2.38 -26.27 15.15
N ASN A 19 2.61 -25.01 14.77
CA ASN A 19 2.60 -23.87 15.68
C ASN A 19 1.38 -22.99 15.42
N VAL A 20 0.63 -22.68 16.48
CA VAL A 20 -0.56 -21.80 16.41
C VAL A 20 -0.30 -20.54 17.22
N ARG A 21 -0.52 -19.38 16.61
CA ARG A 21 -0.34 -18.08 17.26
C ARG A 21 -1.49 -17.13 16.94
N ILE A 22 -1.99 -16.43 17.95
CA ILE A 22 -2.89 -15.29 17.74
C ILE A 22 -2.02 -14.07 17.41
N ILE A 23 -2.33 -13.42 16.29
CA ILE A 23 -1.69 -12.18 15.84
C ILE A 23 -2.63 -11.01 16.15
N GLY A 24 -2.09 -9.97 16.77
CA GLY A 24 -2.82 -8.74 17.12
C GLY A 24 -2.16 -7.46 16.61
N SER A 25 -1.30 -7.56 15.59
CA SER A 25 -0.63 -6.40 14.98
C SER A 25 -1.55 -5.59 14.06
N LEU A 26 -2.70 -6.13 13.65
CA LEU A 26 -3.72 -5.40 12.91
C LEU A 26 -4.68 -4.72 13.89
N ILE A 27 -4.51 -3.41 14.10
CA ILE A 27 -5.28 -2.66 15.10
C ILE A 27 -6.54 -1.99 14.52
N ARG A 28 -6.60 -1.83 13.20
CA ARG A 28 -7.70 -1.16 12.49
C ARG A 28 -7.79 -1.66 11.06
N TYR A 29 -9.02 -1.79 10.56
CA TYR A 29 -9.34 -2.06 9.16
C TYR A 29 -10.24 -0.94 8.64
N ILE A 30 -9.94 -0.45 7.43
CA ILE A 30 -10.73 0.57 6.75
C ILE A 30 -11.00 0.05 5.33
N PHE A 31 -12.27 0.01 4.94
CA PHE A 31 -12.64 -0.27 3.57
C PHE A 31 -12.73 1.06 2.80
N ALA A 32 -11.63 1.39 2.10
CA ALA A 32 -11.43 2.70 1.49
C ALA A 32 -12.54 3.17 0.53
N PRO A 33 -13.23 2.30 -0.24
CA PRO A 33 -14.35 2.74 -1.09
C PRO A 33 -15.52 3.35 -0.30
N ASP A 34 -15.79 2.85 0.92
CA ASP A 34 -16.86 3.36 1.78
C ASP A 34 -16.38 4.55 2.61
N GLU A 35 -15.09 4.59 2.95
CA GLU A 35 -14.51 5.57 3.87
C GLU A 35 -13.19 6.20 3.35
N PRO A 36 -13.19 6.88 2.18
CA PRO A 36 -11.97 7.38 1.56
C PRO A 36 -11.28 8.46 2.40
N GLU A 37 -12.06 9.31 3.05
CA GLU A 37 -11.54 10.35 3.96
C GLU A 37 -10.81 9.74 5.15
N ASN A 38 -11.34 8.65 5.73
CA ASN A 38 -10.70 7.96 6.84
C ASN A 38 -9.40 7.27 6.39
N ALA A 39 -9.39 6.66 5.20
CA ALA A 39 -8.18 6.09 4.62
C ALA A 39 -7.09 7.16 4.40
N LEU A 40 -7.44 8.31 3.80
CA LEU A 40 -6.51 9.43 3.64
C LEU A 40 -6.02 9.98 4.98
N SER A 41 -6.91 10.11 5.98
CA SER A 41 -6.56 10.61 7.32
C SER A 41 -5.44 9.78 7.97
N VAL A 42 -5.47 8.46 7.79
CA VAL A 42 -4.43 7.56 8.30
C VAL A 42 -3.11 7.78 7.58
N LEU A 43 -3.13 7.98 6.26
CA LEU A 43 -1.91 8.22 5.47
C LEU A 43 -1.21 9.54 5.85
N VAL A 44 -1.99 10.59 6.11
CA VAL A 44 -1.44 11.91 6.48
C VAL A 44 -1.06 12.00 7.97
N HIS A 45 -1.54 11.08 8.81
CA HIS A 45 -1.25 11.10 10.24
C HIS A 45 0.27 11.07 10.50
N PRO A 46 0.81 11.92 11.39
CA PRO A 46 2.26 12.01 11.60
C PRO A 46 2.89 10.67 11.98
N ASP A 47 2.18 9.81 12.72
CA ASP A 47 2.69 8.49 13.13
C ASP A 47 2.78 7.47 11.99
N THR A 48 2.14 7.72 10.85
CA THR A 48 2.29 6.88 9.66
C THR A 48 3.63 7.16 9.01
N LYS A 49 4.61 6.28 9.26
CA LYS A 49 5.97 6.38 8.71
C LYS A 49 6.20 5.47 7.51
N ILE A 50 5.42 4.40 7.38
CA ILE A 50 5.54 3.38 6.32
C ILE A 50 4.14 3.06 5.81
N VAL A 51 4.00 2.96 4.49
CA VAL A 51 2.82 2.45 3.79
C VAL A 51 3.25 1.23 3.01
N SER A 52 2.84 0.04 3.48
CA SER A 52 3.15 -1.22 2.81
C SER A 52 2.05 -1.64 1.83
N MET A 53 2.41 -2.36 0.77
CA MET A 53 1.47 -2.80 -0.26
C MET A 53 1.63 -4.30 -0.56
N THR A 54 0.50 -4.99 -0.70
CA THR A 54 0.38 -6.36 -1.23
C THR A 54 -0.79 -6.37 -2.22
N ILE A 55 -0.59 -5.76 -3.38
CA ILE A 55 -1.64 -5.48 -4.38
C ILE A 55 -1.60 -6.43 -5.59
N THR A 56 -0.81 -7.50 -5.49
CA THR A 56 -0.48 -8.46 -6.57
C THR A 56 0.42 -7.87 -7.66
N GLU A 57 1.03 -8.74 -8.47
CA GLU A 57 1.88 -8.35 -9.59
C GLU A 57 1.12 -7.47 -10.60
N SER A 58 -0.11 -7.85 -10.94
CA SER A 58 -0.97 -7.07 -11.85
C SER A 58 -1.39 -5.72 -11.29
N GLY A 59 -1.29 -5.53 -9.97
CA GLY A 59 -1.56 -4.24 -9.34
C GLY A 59 -0.58 -3.15 -9.79
N TYR A 60 0.60 -3.51 -10.31
CA TYR A 60 1.61 -2.55 -10.79
C TYR A 60 1.48 -2.21 -12.29
N ASP A 61 0.59 -2.87 -13.03
CA ASP A 61 0.32 -2.57 -14.45
C ASP A 61 -0.53 -1.30 -14.56
N LEU A 62 0.09 -0.15 -14.27
CA LEU A 62 -0.58 1.15 -14.25
C LEU A 62 -0.97 1.60 -15.66
N ASP A 63 -2.22 1.32 -16.05
CA ASP A 63 -2.84 1.88 -17.25
C ASP A 63 -3.39 3.28 -16.97
N MET A 64 -2.77 4.29 -17.57
CA MET A 64 -3.22 5.68 -17.44
C MET A 64 -4.60 5.91 -18.04
N ASN A 65 -5.11 5.04 -18.92
CA ASN A 65 -6.47 5.15 -19.49
C ASN A 65 -7.53 4.45 -18.64
N ASN A 66 -7.14 3.72 -17.59
CA ASN A 66 -8.08 3.06 -16.69
C ASN A 66 -9.03 4.09 -16.05
N VAL A 67 -10.32 3.73 -15.97
CA VAL A 67 -11.38 4.63 -15.47
C VAL A 67 -11.15 5.10 -14.04
N ASP A 68 -10.62 4.25 -13.15
CA ASP A 68 -10.37 4.61 -11.76
C ASP A 68 -9.07 5.42 -11.63
N ILE A 69 -8.07 5.21 -12.48
CA ILE A 69 -6.90 6.10 -12.55
C ILE A 69 -7.30 7.48 -13.06
N GLN A 70 -8.09 7.56 -14.12
CA GLN A 70 -8.62 8.83 -14.64
C GLN A 70 -9.51 9.54 -13.63
N HIS A 71 -10.26 8.78 -12.82
CA HIS A 71 -11.01 9.31 -11.70
C HIS A 71 -10.08 9.95 -10.67
N ASP A 72 -9.04 9.24 -10.24
CA ASP A 72 -8.14 9.68 -9.18
C ASP A 72 -7.26 10.87 -9.59
N LEU A 73 -6.94 11.00 -10.89
CA LEU A 73 -6.25 12.18 -11.43
C LEU A 73 -7.09 13.46 -11.32
N LYS A 74 -8.42 13.33 -11.23
CA LYS A 74 -9.36 14.46 -11.15
C LYS A 74 -9.91 14.70 -9.75
N ASN A 75 -9.81 13.70 -8.85
CA ASN A 75 -10.45 13.72 -7.54
C ASN A 75 -9.47 13.34 -6.43
N ALA A 76 -8.78 14.34 -5.88
CA ALA A 76 -7.79 14.14 -4.82
C ALA A 76 -8.38 13.73 -3.46
N GLU A 77 -9.63 14.12 -3.20
CA GLU A 77 -10.28 13.90 -1.89
C GLU A 77 -10.92 12.51 -1.78
N LYS A 78 -11.22 11.86 -2.92
CA LYS A 78 -11.91 10.57 -2.96
C LYS A 78 -11.26 9.60 -3.94
N PRO A 79 -9.94 9.34 -3.83
CA PRO A 79 -9.30 8.39 -4.72
C PRO A 79 -9.88 6.98 -4.52
N LYS A 80 -9.73 6.13 -5.53
CA LYS A 80 -10.21 4.75 -5.55
C LYS A 80 -9.07 3.75 -5.61
N THR A 81 -7.95 4.14 -6.19
CA THR A 81 -6.79 3.28 -6.41
C THR A 81 -5.74 3.48 -5.34
N ALA A 82 -4.93 2.45 -5.08
CA ALA A 82 -3.82 2.56 -4.14
C ALA A 82 -2.85 3.69 -4.54
N PHE A 83 -2.60 3.88 -5.83
CA PHE A 83 -1.75 4.96 -6.34
C PHE A 83 -2.34 6.35 -6.06
N GLY A 84 -3.65 6.53 -6.27
CA GLY A 84 -4.35 7.76 -5.92
C GLY A 84 -4.24 8.07 -4.43
N PHE A 85 -4.56 7.11 -3.56
CA PHE A 85 -4.44 7.29 -2.10
C PHE A 85 -3.02 7.67 -1.67
N ILE A 86 -2.01 6.95 -2.17
CA ILE A 86 -0.62 7.19 -1.80
C ILE A 86 -0.14 8.56 -2.27
N VAL A 87 -0.37 8.91 -3.54
CA VAL A 87 0.13 10.18 -4.11
C VAL A 87 -0.59 11.38 -3.49
N HIS A 88 -1.91 11.32 -3.31
CA HIS A 88 -2.67 12.40 -2.67
C HIS A 88 -2.31 12.53 -1.19
N GLY A 89 -2.06 11.41 -0.49
CA GLY A 89 -1.53 11.43 0.88
C GLY A 89 -0.14 12.07 0.99
N LEU A 90 0.77 11.76 0.04
CA LEU A 90 2.09 12.38 -0.03
C LEU A 90 2.02 13.88 -0.33
N ASP A 91 1.15 14.30 -1.24
CA ASP A 91 0.96 15.72 -1.54
C ASP A 91 0.35 16.48 -0.36
N ALA A 92 -0.61 15.89 0.35
CA ALA A 92 -1.17 16.49 1.55
C ALA A 92 -0.09 16.68 2.64
N ARG A 93 0.79 15.68 2.85
CA ARG A 93 1.92 15.82 3.77
C ARG A 93 2.93 16.89 3.31
N ARG A 94 3.24 16.94 2.01
CA ARG A 94 4.11 17.97 1.42
C ARG A 94 3.56 19.37 1.70
N ARG A 95 2.28 19.62 1.42
CA ARG A 95 1.62 20.92 1.64
C ARG A 95 1.55 21.30 3.12
N ALA A 96 1.48 20.32 4.01
CA ALA A 96 1.54 20.51 5.45
C ALA A 96 2.99 20.63 6.01
N ASN A 97 4.01 20.55 5.16
CA ASN A 97 5.42 20.50 5.55
C ASN A 97 5.75 19.33 6.53
N GLU A 98 5.02 18.23 6.38
CA GLU A 98 5.23 17.00 7.13
C GLU A 98 6.22 16.08 6.41
N LYS A 99 6.97 15.28 7.18
CA LYS A 99 7.89 14.28 6.59
C LYS A 99 7.10 13.27 5.74
N PRO A 100 7.60 12.82 4.58
CA PRO A 100 6.96 11.75 3.82
C PRO A 100 7.03 10.43 4.57
N PHE A 101 6.16 9.49 4.19
CA PHE A 101 6.29 8.08 4.57
C PHE A 101 7.07 7.31 3.51
N THR A 102 7.66 6.18 3.91
CA THR A 102 8.22 5.18 2.99
C THR A 102 7.10 4.40 2.31
N VAL A 103 7.22 4.14 1.01
CA VAL A 103 6.32 3.22 0.28
C VAL A 103 7.04 1.89 0.11
N MET A 104 6.52 0.82 0.73
CA MET A 104 7.18 -0.48 0.80
C MET A 104 6.32 -1.54 0.10
N SER A 105 6.73 -1.97 -1.10
CA SER A 105 6.09 -3.14 -1.71
C SER A 105 6.50 -4.41 -0.97
N CYS A 106 5.52 -5.28 -0.73
CA CYS A 106 5.70 -6.63 -0.23
C CYS A 106 5.15 -7.67 -1.23
N ASP A 107 4.96 -7.27 -2.49
CA ASP A 107 4.57 -8.18 -3.57
C ASP A 107 5.79 -8.90 -4.15
N ASN A 108 5.55 -10.09 -4.72
CA ASN A 108 6.58 -10.93 -5.32
C ASN A 108 6.96 -10.48 -6.73
N VAL A 109 7.41 -9.23 -6.84
CA VAL A 109 7.87 -8.60 -8.08
C VAL A 109 9.38 -8.38 -7.99
N GLN A 110 10.11 -8.68 -9.05
CA GLN A 110 11.54 -8.38 -9.12
C GLN A 110 11.75 -6.86 -9.03
N GLN A 111 12.60 -6.41 -8.10
CA GLN A 111 12.82 -4.99 -7.82
C GLN A 111 11.49 -4.27 -7.49
N ASN A 112 10.66 -4.88 -6.66
CA ASN A 112 9.34 -4.38 -6.27
C ASN A 112 9.33 -2.91 -5.78
N GLY A 113 10.37 -2.46 -5.09
CA GLY A 113 10.55 -1.05 -4.72
C GLY A 113 10.70 -0.13 -5.93
N GLU A 114 11.55 -0.49 -6.89
CA GLU A 114 11.73 0.28 -8.13
C GLU A 114 10.47 0.27 -9.00
N VAL A 115 9.75 -0.85 -9.06
CA VAL A 115 8.47 -0.95 -9.77
C VAL A 115 7.43 -0.04 -9.12
N ALA A 116 7.27 -0.10 -7.80
CA ALA A 116 6.39 0.80 -7.05
C ALA A 116 6.77 2.27 -7.28
N ARG A 117 8.06 2.62 -7.23
CA ARG A 117 8.56 3.98 -7.50
C ARG A 117 8.15 4.46 -8.89
N LYS A 118 8.33 3.63 -9.92
CA LYS A 118 7.97 3.97 -11.30
C LYS A 118 6.47 4.26 -11.44
N CYS A 119 5.60 3.39 -10.92
CA CYS A 119 4.15 3.56 -11.02
C CYS A 119 3.67 4.80 -10.24
N ILE A 120 4.18 5.01 -9.02
CA ILE A 120 3.86 6.18 -8.21
C ILE A 120 4.29 7.49 -8.91
N LEU A 121 5.48 7.52 -9.50
CA LEU A 121 5.95 8.70 -10.24
C LEU A 121 5.17 8.91 -11.54
N GLN A 122 4.79 7.85 -12.24
CA GLN A 122 3.95 7.93 -13.43
C GLN A 122 2.58 8.52 -13.11
N PHE A 123 1.93 8.06 -12.04
CA PHE A 123 0.68 8.64 -11.56
C PHE A 123 0.86 10.12 -11.18
N ALA A 124 1.90 10.44 -10.39
CA ALA A 124 2.17 11.82 -9.96
C ALA A 124 2.42 12.76 -11.15
N LYS A 125 3.12 12.30 -12.20
CA LYS A 125 3.30 13.05 -13.46
C LYS A 125 1.97 13.31 -14.15
N GLY A 126 1.02 12.38 -14.11
CA GLY A 126 -0.33 12.56 -14.63
C GLY A 126 -1.12 13.69 -13.98
N LEU A 127 -0.78 14.08 -12.75
CA LEU A 127 -1.39 15.23 -12.06
C LEU A 127 -0.87 16.59 -12.56
N ASN A 128 0.13 16.62 -13.45
CA ASN A 128 0.77 17.83 -13.96
C ASN A 128 1.29 18.77 -12.84
N ASN A 129 1.77 18.21 -11.74
CA ASN A 129 2.34 18.95 -10.61
C ASN A 129 3.84 18.63 -10.47
N ALA A 130 4.69 19.49 -11.03
CA ALA A 130 6.14 19.28 -11.05
C ALA A 130 6.76 19.26 -9.63
N GLU A 131 6.28 20.11 -8.72
CA GLU A 131 6.77 20.14 -7.34
C GLU A 131 6.47 18.84 -6.60
N LEU A 132 5.31 18.24 -6.83
CA LEU A 132 4.95 16.96 -6.22
C LEU A 132 5.82 15.82 -6.77
N VAL A 133 6.06 15.80 -8.09
CA VAL A 133 6.94 14.81 -8.71
C VAL A 133 8.35 14.93 -8.11
N GLU A 134 8.92 16.13 -8.08
CA GLU A 134 10.24 16.38 -7.50
C GLU A 134 10.30 16.00 -6.01
N TYR A 135 9.25 16.33 -5.25
CA TYR A 135 9.15 15.95 -3.84
C TYR A 135 9.17 14.43 -3.67
N ILE A 136 8.39 13.68 -4.45
CA ILE A 136 8.38 12.22 -4.39
C ILE A 136 9.74 11.65 -4.79
N GLU A 137 10.33 12.15 -5.88
CA GLU A 137 11.62 11.66 -6.39
C GLU A 137 12.75 11.83 -5.37
N ASN A 138 12.76 12.94 -4.63
CA ASN A 138 13.86 13.33 -3.76
C ASN A 138 13.65 13.01 -2.28
N LYS A 139 12.41 12.84 -1.82
CA LYS A 139 12.08 12.71 -0.39
C LYS A 139 11.44 11.37 -0.02
N VAL A 140 10.81 10.67 -0.96
CA VAL A 140 10.13 9.40 -0.70
C VAL A 140 11.07 8.24 -1.00
N THR A 141 11.13 7.27 -0.09
CA THR A 141 11.95 6.06 -0.24
C THR A 141 11.11 4.86 -0.67
N PHE A 142 11.66 4.05 -1.56
CA PHE A 142 11.03 2.84 -2.11
C PHE A 142 12.00 1.65 -1.99
N PRO A 143 12.14 1.03 -0.80
CA PRO A 143 13.07 -0.08 -0.62
C PRO A 143 12.62 -1.30 -1.43
N ASN A 144 13.58 -1.97 -2.07
CA ASN A 144 13.36 -3.30 -2.62
C ASN A 144 13.37 -4.33 -1.50
N ALA A 145 12.49 -5.32 -1.57
CA ALA A 145 12.41 -6.44 -0.64
C ALA A 145 12.34 -7.76 -1.40
N MET A 146 12.93 -8.80 -0.81
CA MET A 146 12.65 -10.19 -1.19
C MET A 146 11.63 -10.73 -0.19
N VAL A 147 10.49 -11.20 -0.68
CA VAL A 147 9.44 -11.80 0.12
C VAL A 147 9.36 -13.28 -0.23
N ASP A 148 9.53 -14.14 0.76
CA ASP A 148 9.42 -15.59 0.58
C ASP A 148 8.65 -16.19 1.74
N ARG A 149 7.43 -16.63 1.44
CA ARG A 149 6.60 -17.43 2.34
C ARG A 149 5.47 -18.09 1.56
N ILE A 150 5.47 -19.43 1.52
CA ILE A 150 4.34 -20.19 0.99
C ILE A 150 3.14 -20.02 1.93
N THR A 151 2.10 -19.33 1.45
CA THR A 151 0.85 -19.12 2.19
C THR A 151 -0.32 -19.61 1.33
N PRO A 152 -0.79 -20.85 1.52
CA PRO A 152 -1.90 -21.39 0.75
C PRO A 152 -3.18 -20.58 0.97
N ALA A 153 -4.09 -20.61 -0.01
CA ALA A 153 -5.44 -20.13 0.19
C ALA A 153 -6.10 -20.90 1.34
N THR A 154 -6.81 -20.21 2.22
CA THR A 154 -7.59 -20.85 3.28
C THR A 154 -8.71 -21.67 2.62
N THR A 155 -8.75 -22.98 2.92
CA THR A 155 -9.86 -23.86 2.55
C THR A 155 -10.73 -24.09 3.79
N ASP A 156 -12.00 -24.45 3.59
CA ASP A 156 -12.93 -24.76 4.70
C ASP A 156 -12.44 -25.91 5.61
N ALA A 157 -11.43 -26.66 5.17
CA ALA A 157 -10.90 -27.83 5.86
C ALA A 157 -9.78 -27.55 6.88
N GLY A 158 -9.16 -26.36 6.89
CA GLY A 158 -8.09 -25.97 7.83
C GLY A 158 -6.70 -26.58 7.59
#